data_AF-A0A7S2CD81-F1
#
_entry.id   AF-A0A7S2CD81-F1
#
_cell.length_a   1.000
_cell.length_b   1.000
_cell.length_c   1.000
_cell.angle_alpha   90.00
_cell.angle_beta   90.00
_cell.angle_gamma   90.00
#
_symmetry.space_group_name_H-M   'P 1'
#
loop_
_entity.id
_entity.type
_entity.pdbx_description
1 polymer ?
#
loop_
_entity_poly.entity_id
_entity_poly.type
_entity_poly.pdbx_seq_one_letter_code
_entity_poly.pdbx_strand_id
1 'polypeptide(L)'
;ASGGNEQAMRDSGDTDKHAGAAPAAAAGKAGAPQAPQQDQAELEALRAELERQKQELQEQKRQREALEQQRLQELEEMERKREADQMEQRRQQEFLEEQQLELEKQRREQLELQRDLEKQQIRAEDTAALVQQQQQQKQQEWFLVVKSMVFVKSTPHKDAESLATVKRGEWLQVHGCRHLDDETNQWAELTAFELQRRSGCKPPRRGFALIDGTEMGIGRLLEGPFDAGAEEPGTEKKKPSEVLSDALRALQEGDSDEDEEVPNAGWPRMQLSREQIVASNWADEELRLAE
;
A
#
# COMPACT_ATOMS: atom_id res chain seq x y z
N ALA A 1 -7.86 3.36 -27.27
CA ALA A 1 -9.13 3.47 -28.02
C ALA A 1 -9.22 4.88 -28.59
N SER A 2 -9.56 4.98 -29.89
CA SER A 2 -9.74 6.21 -30.69
C SER A 2 -8.46 7.02 -30.93
N GLY A 3 -8.05 7.42 -32.13
CA GLY A 3 -8.49 7.30 -33.53
C GLY A 3 -7.30 7.89 -34.34
N GLY A 4 -6.91 7.43 -35.53
CA GLY A 4 -7.77 7.27 -36.70
C GLY A 4 -8.01 8.63 -37.37
N ASN A 5 -7.06 9.10 -38.19
CA ASN A 5 -7.27 9.94 -39.39
C ASN A 5 -5.92 10.05 -40.14
N GLU A 6 -5.68 9.51 -41.35
CA GLU A 6 -6.29 9.85 -42.65
C GLU A 6 -6.31 11.38 -42.88
N GLN A 7 -5.89 12.03 -43.97
CA GLN A 7 -5.50 11.69 -45.34
C GLN A 7 -5.30 13.03 -46.09
N ALA A 8 -4.91 12.98 -47.38
CA ALA A 8 -4.87 14.06 -48.39
C ALA A 8 -3.53 14.82 -48.51
N MET A 9 -2.61 14.55 -49.46
CA MET A 9 -2.74 14.46 -50.94
C MET A 9 -3.49 15.65 -51.57
N ARG A 10 -2.71 16.66 -52.02
CA ARG A 10 -2.84 17.51 -53.25
C ARG A 10 -1.48 18.23 -53.39
N ASP A 11 -0.61 18.11 -54.38
CA ASP A 11 -0.66 17.85 -55.84
C ASP A 11 -1.66 18.69 -56.64
N SER A 12 -1.10 19.71 -57.32
CA SER A 12 -1.60 20.56 -58.42
C SER A 12 -0.51 21.65 -58.55
N GLY A 13 0.42 21.65 -59.49
CA GLY A 13 0.19 21.59 -60.93
C GLY A 13 -0.37 22.94 -61.39
N ASP A 14 0.46 23.88 -61.87
CA ASP A 14 0.23 24.44 -63.19
C ASP A 14 1.41 25.22 -63.76
N THR A 15 1.72 24.85 -64.99
CA THR A 15 2.54 25.50 -65.99
C THR A 15 1.69 26.55 -66.71
N ASP A 16 2.20 27.73 -67.06
CA ASP A 16 2.29 28.10 -68.49
C ASP A 16 2.86 29.50 -68.76
N LYS A 17 3.70 29.51 -69.80
CA LYS A 17 3.76 30.43 -70.94
C LYS A 17 3.08 31.81 -70.79
N HIS A 18 3.83 32.87 -71.10
CA HIS A 18 3.74 33.48 -72.43
C HIS A 18 4.88 34.46 -72.70
N ALA A 19 5.64 34.14 -73.74
CA ALA A 19 6.45 35.08 -74.50
C ALA A 19 5.55 35.96 -75.39
N GLY A 20 5.96 37.20 -75.61
CA GLY A 20 5.41 38.12 -76.61
C GLY A 20 6.23 39.42 -76.59
N ALA A 21 7.34 39.49 -77.33
CA ALA A 21 7.41 40.00 -78.70
C ALA A 21 7.22 41.53 -78.79
N ALA A 22 8.31 42.21 -79.17
CA ALA A 22 8.32 43.58 -79.66
C ALA A 22 7.46 43.74 -80.94
N PRO A 23 7.14 44.97 -81.35
CA PRO A 23 7.88 45.48 -82.51
C PRO A 23 8.21 46.98 -82.47
N ALA A 24 9.21 47.30 -83.28
CA ALA A 24 9.71 48.62 -83.61
C ALA A 24 8.76 49.43 -84.52
N ALA A 25 9.12 50.72 -84.64
CA ALA A 25 8.97 51.62 -85.79
C ALA A 25 8.01 52.81 -85.58
N ALA A 26 8.56 54.03 -85.65
CA ALA A 26 8.31 54.95 -86.78
C ALA A 26 8.86 56.35 -86.44
N ALA A 27 9.86 56.75 -87.21
CA ALA A 27 10.26 58.15 -87.34
C ALA A 27 9.17 58.93 -88.09
N GLY A 28 8.78 60.10 -87.57
CA GLY A 28 7.82 61.00 -88.19
C GLY A 28 8.21 62.46 -87.94
N LYS A 29 8.61 63.12 -89.02
CA LYS A 29 9.03 64.52 -89.12
C LYS A 29 7.89 65.52 -88.89
N ALA A 30 8.30 66.69 -88.38
CA ALA A 30 7.88 68.05 -88.76
C ALA A 30 6.50 68.56 -88.33
N GLY A 31 6.54 69.79 -87.79
CA GLY A 31 5.39 70.68 -87.68
C GLY A 31 5.36 71.37 -86.31
N ALA A 32 5.99 72.53 -86.21
CA ALA A 32 5.77 73.45 -85.11
C ALA A 32 4.57 74.34 -85.47
N PRO A 33 3.45 74.30 -84.73
CA PRO A 33 2.43 75.34 -84.77
C PRO A 33 2.57 76.27 -83.57
N GLN A 34 2.34 77.55 -83.81
CA GLN A 34 2.24 78.57 -82.78
C GLN A 34 1.11 78.25 -81.79
N ALA A 35 1.40 78.44 -80.51
CA ALA A 35 0.53 78.22 -79.38
C ALA A 35 -0.77 79.05 -79.45
N PRO A 36 -1.95 78.43 -79.19
CA PRO A 36 -3.13 79.14 -78.73
C PRO A 36 -3.08 79.17 -77.19
N GLN A 37 -3.22 80.35 -76.59
CA GLN A 37 -3.18 80.53 -75.13
C GLN A 37 -4.31 79.80 -74.36
N GLN A 38 -5.29 79.20 -75.05
CA GLN A 38 -6.36 78.39 -74.43
C GLN A 38 -5.90 76.99 -74.00
N ASP A 39 -5.01 76.34 -74.75
CA ASP A 39 -4.54 74.97 -74.43
C ASP A 39 -3.70 74.93 -73.15
N GLN A 40 -3.05 76.06 -72.81
CA GLN A 40 -2.24 76.17 -71.60
C GLN A 40 -3.11 76.25 -70.33
N ALA A 41 -4.25 76.92 -70.39
CA ALA A 41 -5.18 77.00 -69.26
C ALA A 41 -5.87 75.65 -68.97
N GLU A 42 -6.22 74.89 -70.02
CA GLU A 42 -6.80 73.54 -69.86
C GLU A 42 -5.77 72.55 -69.28
N LEU A 43 -4.51 72.62 -69.70
CA LEU A 43 -3.43 71.81 -69.13
C LEU A 43 -3.16 72.15 -67.65
N GLU A 44 -3.22 73.43 -67.28
CA GLU A 44 -3.09 73.85 -65.88
C GLU A 44 -4.27 73.36 -65.02
N ALA A 45 -5.49 73.40 -65.55
CA ALA A 45 -6.67 72.87 -64.87
C ALA A 45 -6.58 71.34 -64.65
N LEU A 46 -6.17 70.58 -65.68
CA LEU A 46 -5.95 69.13 -65.57
C LEU A 46 -4.82 68.77 -64.61
N ARG A 47 -3.75 69.56 -64.56
CA ARG A 47 -2.67 69.38 -63.56
C ARG A 47 -3.17 69.64 -62.14
N ALA A 48 -3.97 70.68 -61.94
CA ALA A 48 -4.57 70.97 -60.64
C ALA A 48 -5.54 69.86 -60.20
N GLU A 49 -6.32 69.32 -61.13
CA GLU A 49 -7.21 68.18 -60.86
C GLU A 49 -6.44 66.90 -60.54
N LEU A 50 -5.37 66.59 -61.28
CA LEU A 50 -4.49 65.46 -60.99
C LEU A 50 -3.84 65.57 -59.61
N GLU A 51 -3.35 66.76 -59.24
CA GLU A 51 -2.77 66.99 -57.91
C GLU A 51 -3.83 66.86 -56.81
N ARG A 52 -5.06 67.34 -57.04
CA ARG A 52 -6.18 67.11 -56.11
C ARG A 52 -6.50 65.62 -55.95
N GLN A 53 -6.54 64.85 -57.04
CA GLN A 53 -6.74 63.41 -57.00
C GLN A 53 -5.61 62.67 -56.27
N LYS A 54 -4.35 63.08 -56.46
CA LYS A 54 -3.21 62.52 -55.73
C LYS A 54 -3.31 62.80 -54.23
N GLN A 55 -3.68 64.03 -53.85
CA GLN A 55 -3.89 64.41 -52.45
C GLN A 55 -5.02 63.59 -51.83
N GLU A 56 -6.15 63.45 -52.53
CA GLU A 56 -7.27 62.63 -52.07
C GLU A 56 -6.88 61.16 -51.90
N LEU A 57 -6.16 60.59 -52.88
CA LEU A 57 -5.66 59.22 -52.78
C LEU A 57 -4.67 59.07 -51.61
N GLN A 58 -3.81 60.06 -51.38
CA GLN A 58 -2.88 60.05 -50.26
C GLN A 58 -3.59 60.15 -48.92
N GLU A 59 -4.65 60.95 -48.83
CA GLU A 59 -5.50 61.04 -47.65
C GLU A 59 -6.23 59.72 -47.39
N GLN A 60 -6.82 59.12 -48.43
CA GLN A 60 -7.45 57.80 -48.33
C GLN A 60 -6.46 56.72 -47.87
N LYS A 61 -5.21 56.75 -48.35
CA LYS A 61 -4.16 55.83 -47.87
C LYS A 61 -3.86 56.03 -46.39
N ARG A 62 -3.69 57.27 -45.94
CA ARG A 62 -3.46 57.57 -44.51
C ARG A 62 -4.64 57.14 -43.64
N GLN A 63 -5.88 57.37 -44.09
CA GLN A 63 -7.08 56.92 -43.38
C GLN A 63 -7.14 55.39 -43.29
N ARG A 64 -6.78 54.68 -44.37
CA ARG A 64 -6.71 53.21 -44.37
C ARG A 64 -5.63 52.68 -43.43
N GLU A 65 -4.44 53.27 -43.47
CA GLU A 65 -3.33 52.91 -42.57
C GLU A 65 -3.69 53.15 -41.11
N ALA A 66 -4.35 54.28 -40.81
CA ALA A 66 -4.81 54.58 -39.45
C ALA A 66 -5.87 53.58 -38.96
N LEU A 67 -6.82 53.20 -39.83
CA LEU A 67 -7.83 52.18 -39.51
C LEU A 67 -7.18 50.80 -39.29
N GLU A 68 -6.18 50.46 -40.09
CA GLU A 68 -5.43 49.21 -39.96
C GLU A 68 -4.64 49.17 -38.64
N GLN A 69 -3.98 50.27 -38.28
CA GLN A 69 -3.31 50.41 -36.98
C GLN A 69 -4.28 50.29 -35.81
N GLN A 70 -5.46 50.90 -35.90
CA GLN A 70 -6.49 50.77 -34.86
C GLN A 70 -6.94 49.31 -34.70
N ARG A 71 -7.19 48.60 -35.80
CA ARG A 71 -7.57 47.17 -35.75
C ARG A 71 -6.48 46.30 -35.14
N LEU A 72 -5.20 46.58 -35.44
CA LEU A 72 -4.09 45.86 -34.83
C LEU A 72 -4.02 46.11 -33.32
N GLN A 73 -4.22 47.34 -32.87
CA GLN A 73 -4.27 47.66 -31.44
C GLN A 73 -5.43 46.93 -30.73
N GLU A 74 -6.62 46.92 -31.33
CA GLU A 74 -7.79 46.19 -30.78
C GLU A 74 -7.54 44.68 -30.71
N LEU A 75 -6.84 44.09 -31.69
CA LEU A 75 -6.44 42.68 -31.67
C LEU A 75 -5.42 42.41 -30.57
N GLU A 76 -4.39 43.25 -30.43
CA GLU A 76 -3.39 43.11 -29.36
C GLU A 76 -4.02 43.22 -27.96
N GLU A 77 -4.96 44.15 -27.76
CA GLU A 77 -5.69 44.26 -26.50
C GLU A 77 -6.57 43.03 -26.22
N MET A 78 -7.22 42.49 -27.25
CA MET A 78 -8.00 41.26 -27.13
C MET A 78 -7.12 40.06 -26.78
N GLU A 79 -5.94 39.93 -27.40
CA GLU A 79 -4.98 38.86 -27.11
C GLU A 79 -4.45 38.96 -25.69
N ARG A 80 -4.03 40.15 -25.25
CA ARG A 80 -3.61 40.38 -23.85
C ARG A 80 -4.69 40.03 -22.84
N LYS A 81 -5.95 40.37 -23.15
CA LYS A 81 -7.08 40.02 -22.29
C LYS A 81 -7.29 38.51 -22.22
N ARG A 82 -7.22 37.80 -23.35
CA ARG A 82 -7.30 36.33 -23.39
C ARG A 82 -6.17 35.67 -22.60
N GLU A 83 -4.95 36.19 -22.72
CA GLU A 83 -3.81 35.69 -21.94
C GLU A 83 -4.00 35.93 -20.45
N ALA A 84 -4.50 37.10 -20.04
CA ALA A 84 -4.81 37.40 -18.65
C ALA A 84 -5.89 36.45 -18.10
N ASP A 85 -6.98 36.25 -18.84
CA ASP A 85 -8.07 35.34 -18.46
C ASP A 85 -7.56 33.89 -18.34
N GLN A 86 -6.69 33.44 -19.27
CA GLN A 86 -6.06 32.11 -19.20
C GLN A 86 -5.14 31.96 -17.99
N MET A 87 -4.35 32.99 -17.68
CA MET A 87 -3.47 32.98 -16.50
C MET A 87 -4.29 32.95 -15.20
N GLU A 88 -5.41 33.68 -15.13
CA GLU A 88 -6.31 33.63 -14.00
C GLU A 88 -6.94 32.24 -13.85
N GLN A 89 -7.40 31.64 -14.95
CA GLN A 89 -7.94 30.29 -14.95
C GLN A 89 -6.90 29.26 -14.46
N ARG A 90 -5.64 29.38 -14.89
CA ARG A 90 -4.56 28.51 -14.40
C ARG A 90 -4.33 28.67 -12.90
N ARG A 91 -4.31 29.90 -12.38
CA ARG A 91 -4.18 30.14 -10.93
C ARG A 91 -5.33 29.53 -10.13
N GLN A 92 -6.56 29.61 -10.67
CA GLN A 92 -7.72 28.98 -10.03
C GLN A 92 -7.60 27.45 -10.03
N GLN A 93 -7.10 26.85 -11.12
CA GLN A 93 -6.83 25.41 -11.18
C GLN A 93 -5.75 25.00 -10.19
N GLU A 94 -4.61 25.70 -10.16
CA GLU A 94 -3.52 25.45 -9.20
C GLU A 94 -4.02 25.52 -7.75
N PHE A 95 -4.86 26.51 -7.41
CA PHE A 95 -5.45 26.63 -6.09
C PHE A 95 -6.37 25.45 -5.73
N LEU A 96 -7.17 24.96 -6.67
CA LEU A 96 -8.02 23.78 -6.46
C LEU A 96 -7.19 22.50 -6.30
N GLU A 97 -6.12 22.35 -7.08
CA GLU A 97 -5.18 21.23 -6.96
C GLU A 97 -4.46 21.25 -5.61
N GLU A 98 -4.04 22.42 -5.12
CA GLU A 98 -3.43 22.58 -3.80
C GLU A 98 -4.40 22.19 -2.67
N GLN A 99 -5.67 22.62 -2.77
CA GLN A 99 -6.72 22.22 -1.83
C GLN A 99 -6.93 20.69 -1.80
N GLN A 100 -6.94 20.05 -2.97
CA GLN A 100 -7.08 18.59 -3.07
C GLN A 100 -5.88 17.88 -2.45
N LEU A 101 -4.66 18.36 -2.74
CA LEU A 101 -3.43 17.79 -2.20
C LEU A 101 -3.40 17.88 -0.67
N GLU A 102 -3.82 19.01 -0.09
CA GLU A 102 -3.90 19.17 1.37
C GLU A 102 -4.93 18.22 2.00
N LEU A 103 -6.09 18.03 1.35
CA LEU A 103 -7.10 17.07 1.80
C LEU A 103 -6.59 15.62 1.74
N GLU A 104 -5.88 15.24 0.67
CA GLU A 104 -5.24 13.92 0.55
C GLU A 104 -4.18 13.70 1.63
N LYS A 105 -3.39 14.73 1.92
CA LYS A 105 -2.39 14.71 2.99
C LYS A 105 -3.05 14.48 4.35
N GLN A 106 -4.12 15.20 4.68
CA GLN A 106 -4.89 14.98 5.91
C GLN A 106 -5.46 13.56 5.99
N ARG A 107 -5.99 13.03 4.87
CA ARG A 107 -6.50 11.65 4.81
C ARG A 107 -5.39 10.62 5.06
N ARG A 108 -4.18 10.86 4.52
CA ARG A 108 -3.02 10.00 4.74
C ARG A 108 -2.58 10.02 6.20
N GLU A 109 -2.54 11.18 6.84
CA GLU A 109 -2.24 11.33 8.27
C GLU A 109 -3.26 10.59 9.15
N GLN A 110 -4.55 10.66 8.81
CA GLN A 110 -5.58 9.90 9.53
C GLN A 110 -5.40 8.38 9.41
N LEU A 111 -5.07 7.89 8.21
CA LEU A 111 -4.81 6.46 7.99
C LEU A 111 -3.56 5.98 8.74
N GLU A 112 -2.53 6.82 8.85
CA GLU A 112 -1.33 6.51 9.64
C GLU A 112 -1.65 6.40 11.14
N LEU A 113 -2.43 7.35 11.68
CA LEU A 113 -2.91 7.28 13.06
C LEU A 113 -3.76 6.03 13.32
N GLN A 114 -4.62 5.65 12.37
CA GLN A 114 -5.44 4.44 12.48
C GLN A 114 -4.57 3.18 12.53
N ARG A 115 -3.56 3.08 11.65
CA ARG A 115 -2.60 1.96 11.65
C ARG A 115 -1.81 1.87 12.94
N ASP A 116 -1.40 2.98 13.52
CA ASP A 116 -0.66 2.98 14.78
C ASP A 116 -1.54 2.59 15.97
N LEU A 117 -2.82 2.97 15.94
CA LEU A 117 -3.80 2.53 16.93
C LEU A 117 -4.05 1.01 16.84
N GLU A 118 -4.18 0.46 15.62
CA GLU A 118 -4.27 -1.00 15.41
C GLU A 118 -3.02 -1.73 15.91
N LYS A 119 -1.81 -1.21 15.63
CA LYS A 119 -0.57 -1.79 16.17
C LYS A 119 -0.54 -1.79 17.71
N GLN A 120 -1.06 -0.74 18.34
CA GLN A 120 -1.15 -0.67 19.80
C GLN A 120 -2.15 -1.69 20.34
N GLN A 121 -3.29 -1.87 19.67
CA GLN A 121 -4.28 -2.89 20.04
C GLN A 121 -3.69 -4.31 19.96
N ILE A 122 -3.01 -4.65 18.85
CA ILE A 122 -2.36 -5.96 18.70
C ILE A 122 -1.35 -6.21 19.83
N ARG A 123 -0.50 -5.21 20.16
CA ARG A 123 0.44 -5.34 21.29
C ARG A 123 -0.27 -5.50 22.64
N ALA A 124 -1.39 -4.80 22.84
CA ALA A 124 -2.19 -4.92 24.05
C ALA A 124 -2.86 -6.31 24.15
N GLU A 125 -3.33 -6.86 23.03
CA GLU A 125 -3.90 -8.21 22.96
C GLU A 125 -2.84 -9.28 23.19
N ASP A 126 -1.66 -9.15 22.57
CA ASP A 126 -0.54 -10.08 22.78
C ASP A 126 -0.08 -10.09 24.24
N THR A 127 0.03 -8.91 24.86
CA THR A 127 0.38 -8.81 26.28
C THR A 127 -0.71 -9.36 27.19
N ALA A 128 -1.98 -9.12 26.88
CA ALA A 128 -3.10 -9.72 27.60
C ALA A 128 -3.12 -11.26 27.48
N ALA A 129 -2.88 -11.79 26.29
CA ALA A 129 -2.79 -13.23 26.04
C ALA A 129 -1.64 -13.87 26.83
N LEU A 130 -0.46 -13.21 26.87
CA LEU A 130 0.68 -13.68 27.67
C LEU A 130 0.36 -13.69 29.17
N VAL A 131 -0.28 -12.63 29.69
CA VAL A 131 -0.70 -12.55 31.10
C VAL A 131 -1.73 -13.63 31.41
N GLN A 132 -2.69 -13.87 30.53
CA GLN A 132 -3.69 -14.92 30.70
C GLN A 132 -3.04 -16.31 30.70
N GLN A 133 -2.10 -16.57 29.79
CA GLN A 133 -1.35 -17.82 29.76
C GLN A 133 -0.54 -18.01 31.04
N GLN A 134 0.10 -16.96 31.55
CA GLN A 134 0.85 -17.02 32.81
C GLN A 134 -0.07 -17.29 34.01
N GLN A 135 -1.27 -16.70 34.03
CA GLN A 135 -2.28 -17.00 35.05
C GLN A 135 -2.74 -18.46 35.00
N GLN A 136 -2.94 -19.01 33.80
CA GLN A 136 -3.26 -20.44 33.63
C GLN A 136 -2.12 -21.35 34.09
N GLN A 137 -0.86 -20.96 33.87
CA GLN A 137 0.31 -21.71 34.37
C GLN A 137 0.44 -21.62 35.91
N LYS A 138 0.12 -20.48 36.52
CA LYS A 138 0.14 -20.32 37.98
C LYS A 138 -0.90 -21.19 38.71
N GLN A 139 -1.93 -21.65 38.01
CA GLN A 139 -2.94 -22.55 38.57
C GLN A 139 -2.59 -24.04 38.36
N GLN A 140 -1.34 -24.37 38.08
CA GLN A 140 -0.94 -25.78 38.01
C GLN A 140 -0.71 -26.33 39.41
N GLU A 141 -1.39 -27.43 39.70
CA GLU A 141 -1.28 -28.14 40.95
C GLU A 141 -0.83 -29.57 40.69
N TRP A 142 -0.21 -30.17 41.69
CA TRP A 142 0.25 -31.54 41.60
C TRP A 142 -0.56 -32.45 42.51
N PHE A 143 -0.85 -33.65 42.03
CA PHE A 143 -1.47 -34.72 42.80
C PHE A 143 -0.63 -35.98 42.74
N LEU A 144 -0.53 -36.68 43.87
CA LEU A 144 0.09 -37.99 43.97
C LEU A 144 -0.99 -39.08 43.88
N VAL A 145 -0.78 -40.08 43.03
CA VAL A 145 -1.69 -41.22 42.94
C VAL A 145 -1.47 -42.17 44.12
N VAL A 146 -2.45 -42.26 45.02
CA VAL A 146 -2.37 -43.10 46.23
C VAL A 146 -3.01 -44.48 46.05
N LYS A 147 -4.00 -44.61 45.17
CA LYS A 147 -4.60 -45.92 44.84
C LYS A 147 -3.69 -46.71 43.89
N SER A 148 -3.84 -48.04 43.86
CA SER A 148 -3.08 -48.93 42.96
C SER A 148 -3.10 -48.46 41.50
N MET A 149 -4.25 -47.95 41.05
CA MET A 149 -4.51 -47.57 39.68
C MET A 149 -5.61 -46.50 39.63
N VAL A 150 -5.44 -45.49 38.77
CA VAL A 150 -6.43 -44.44 38.49
C VAL A 150 -6.62 -44.35 36.98
N PHE A 151 -7.87 -44.27 36.53
CA PHE A 151 -8.22 -44.08 35.13
C PHE A 151 -8.40 -42.59 34.84
N VAL A 152 -7.74 -42.13 33.77
CA VAL A 152 -7.99 -40.81 33.21
C VAL A 152 -9.14 -40.94 32.22
N LYS A 153 -10.21 -40.18 32.45
CA LYS A 153 -11.46 -40.20 31.68
C LYS A 153 -11.55 -39.04 30.71
N SER A 154 -12.26 -39.19 29.60
CA SER A 154 -12.46 -38.13 28.61
C SER A 154 -13.41 -37.01 29.08
N THR A 155 -14.31 -37.32 30.00
CA THR A 155 -15.22 -36.38 30.67
C THR A 155 -15.25 -36.70 32.18
N PRO A 156 -15.62 -35.74 33.06
CA PRO A 156 -15.70 -35.98 34.51
C PRO A 156 -16.97 -36.79 34.83
N HIS A 157 -16.99 -38.06 34.43
CA HIS A 157 -18.10 -38.97 34.62
C HIS A 157 -17.58 -40.40 34.71
N LYS A 158 -18.19 -41.23 35.56
CA LYS A 158 -17.75 -42.62 35.80
C LYS A 158 -17.76 -43.49 34.53
N ASP A 159 -18.79 -43.32 33.70
CA ASP A 159 -19.02 -44.09 32.47
C ASP A 159 -18.28 -43.54 31.24
N ALA A 160 -17.48 -42.48 31.42
CA ALA A 160 -16.71 -41.90 30.33
C ALA A 160 -15.62 -42.87 29.81
N GLU A 161 -15.21 -42.66 28.56
CA GLU A 161 -14.12 -43.41 27.94
C GLU A 161 -12.81 -43.20 28.71
N SER A 162 -12.11 -44.30 29.00
CA SER A 162 -10.80 -44.25 29.65
C SER A 162 -9.71 -43.96 28.61
N LEU A 163 -9.00 -42.85 28.78
CA LEU A 163 -7.95 -42.38 27.89
C LEU A 163 -6.57 -42.91 28.27
N ALA A 164 -6.30 -43.01 29.56
CA ALA A 164 -5.02 -43.46 30.10
C ALA A 164 -5.20 -44.10 31.48
N THR A 165 -4.17 -44.81 31.92
CA THR A 165 -4.12 -45.44 33.24
C THR A 165 -2.84 -45.01 33.95
N VAL A 166 -2.97 -44.61 35.21
CA VAL A 166 -1.90 -44.06 36.03
C VAL A 166 -1.74 -44.94 37.26
N LYS A 167 -0.52 -45.29 37.61
CA LYS A 167 -0.22 -46.23 38.71
C LYS A 167 0.05 -45.47 40.02
N ARG A 168 -0.07 -46.19 41.13
CA ARG A 168 0.31 -45.69 42.46
C ARG A 168 1.72 -45.13 42.47
N GLY A 169 1.89 -44.01 43.15
CA GLY A 169 3.18 -43.33 43.33
C GLY A 169 3.55 -42.40 42.18
N GLU A 170 2.77 -42.37 41.11
CA GLU A 170 2.99 -41.42 40.02
C GLU A 170 2.36 -40.06 40.34
N TRP A 171 3.01 -39.01 39.87
CA TRP A 171 2.55 -37.64 39.97
C TRP A 171 1.72 -37.25 38.76
N LEU A 172 0.65 -36.48 39.01
CA LEU A 172 -0.24 -35.91 38.01
C LEU A 172 -0.21 -34.39 38.11
N GLN A 173 0.14 -33.75 37.00
CA GLN A 173 0.01 -32.31 36.84
C GLN A 173 -1.42 -31.99 36.37
N VAL A 174 -2.13 -31.21 37.17
CA VAL A 174 -3.54 -30.86 36.92
C VAL A 174 -3.74 -29.35 36.93
N HIS A 175 -4.83 -28.91 36.32
CA HIS A 175 -5.33 -27.56 36.50
C HIS A 175 -5.95 -27.42 37.90
N GLY A 176 -5.83 -26.23 38.50
CA GLY A 176 -6.34 -25.91 39.83
C GLY A 176 -7.87 -25.84 39.91
N CYS A 177 -8.56 -25.91 38.77
CA CYS A 177 -10.00 -26.07 38.74
C CYS A 177 -10.42 -27.52 39.05
N ARG A 178 -11.50 -27.66 39.83
CA ARG A 178 -12.15 -28.94 40.11
C ARG A 178 -13.47 -29.02 39.37
N HIS A 179 -13.77 -30.17 38.82
CA HIS A 179 -15.04 -30.45 38.17
C HIS A 179 -15.85 -31.39 39.04
N LEU A 180 -17.14 -31.09 39.24
CA LEU A 180 -18.08 -31.96 39.93
C LEU A 180 -18.88 -32.73 38.89
N ASP A 181 -19.09 -34.02 39.12
CA ASP A 181 -20.05 -34.81 38.35
C ASP A 181 -21.47 -34.72 38.95
N ASP A 182 -22.42 -35.41 38.32
CA ASP A 182 -23.82 -35.47 38.76
C ASP A 182 -24.01 -36.11 40.15
N GLU A 183 -23.01 -36.89 40.59
CA GLU A 183 -22.92 -37.53 41.90
C GLU A 183 -22.06 -36.71 42.88
N THR A 184 -21.74 -35.46 42.55
CA THR A 184 -20.93 -34.55 43.38
C THR A 184 -19.48 -35.02 43.65
N ASN A 185 -18.99 -36.03 42.93
CA ASN A 185 -17.60 -36.45 43.04
C ASN A 185 -16.68 -35.41 42.39
N GLN A 186 -15.49 -35.23 42.96
CA GLN A 186 -14.51 -34.26 42.49
C GLN A 186 -13.52 -34.87 41.51
N TRP A 187 -13.38 -34.23 40.36
CA TRP A 187 -12.46 -34.59 39.29
C TRP A 187 -11.41 -33.49 39.09
N ALA A 188 -10.15 -33.90 38.97
CA ALA A 188 -9.05 -33.03 38.58
C ALA A 188 -8.82 -33.13 37.07
N GLU A 189 -8.76 -31.99 36.38
CA GLU A 189 -8.45 -31.95 34.96
C GLU A 189 -6.94 -31.93 34.73
N LEU A 190 -6.41 -32.89 33.97
CA LEU A 190 -4.98 -32.97 33.65
C LEU A 190 -4.57 -31.82 32.73
N THR A 191 -3.34 -31.34 32.88
CA THR A 191 -2.76 -30.40 31.90
C THR A 191 -2.62 -31.08 30.54
N ALA A 192 -2.68 -30.30 29.45
CA ALA A 192 -2.49 -30.82 28.10
C ALA A 192 -1.15 -31.57 27.95
N PHE A 193 -0.12 -31.10 28.65
CA PHE A 193 1.20 -31.74 28.69
C PHE A 193 1.15 -33.12 29.36
N GLU A 194 0.57 -33.23 30.55
CA GLU A 194 0.49 -34.52 31.27
C GLU A 194 -0.40 -35.51 30.51
N LEU A 195 -1.50 -35.04 29.90
CA LEU A 195 -2.36 -35.88 29.08
C LEU A 195 -1.62 -36.44 27.86
N GLN A 196 -0.88 -35.60 27.12
CA GLN A 196 -0.09 -36.01 25.97
C GLN A 196 1.02 -37.01 26.36
N ARG A 197 1.69 -36.77 27.50
CA ARG A 197 2.71 -37.66 28.05
C ARG A 197 2.17 -39.07 28.29
N ARG A 198 0.92 -39.18 28.73
CA ARG A 198 0.28 -40.45 29.12
C ARG A 198 -0.45 -41.15 27.98
N SER A 199 -1.05 -40.42 27.05
CA SER A 199 -1.88 -41.00 25.98
C SER A 199 -1.07 -41.60 24.83
N GLY A 200 0.19 -41.19 24.63
CA GLY A 200 1.10 -41.74 23.60
C GLY A 200 0.68 -41.53 22.13
N CYS A 201 -0.55 -41.05 21.90
CA CYS A 201 -1.16 -40.74 20.60
C CYS A 201 -1.80 -39.35 20.67
N LYS A 202 -2.25 -38.84 19.51
CA LYS A 202 -2.87 -37.51 19.32
C LYS A 202 -3.85 -37.22 20.48
N PRO A 203 -3.52 -36.28 21.38
CA PRO A 203 -4.19 -36.22 22.66
C PRO A 203 -5.66 -35.81 22.45
N PRO A 204 -6.61 -36.45 23.15
CA PRO A 204 -7.97 -35.95 23.26
C PRO A 204 -7.94 -34.54 23.86
N ARG A 205 -9.00 -33.74 23.62
CA ARG A 205 -9.00 -32.32 24.01
C ARG A 205 -8.78 -32.10 25.52
N ARG A 206 -9.27 -33.02 26.36
CA ARG A 206 -9.26 -32.92 27.84
C ARG A 206 -9.18 -34.31 28.47
N GLY A 207 -8.70 -34.40 29.71
CA GLY A 207 -8.64 -35.64 30.48
C GLY A 207 -8.83 -35.36 31.97
N PHE A 208 -9.57 -36.22 32.65
CA PHE A 208 -10.00 -36.03 34.03
C PHE A 208 -9.63 -37.24 34.90
N ALA A 209 -9.07 -37.00 36.08
CA ALA A 209 -8.83 -38.03 37.07
C ALA A 209 -9.69 -37.77 38.32
N LEU A 210 -10.37 -38.82 38.78
CA LEU A 210 -11.18 -38.76 39.99
C LEU A 210 -10.28 -38.58 41.22
N ILE A 211 -10.56 -37.59 42.06
CA ILE A 211 -9.78 -37.29 43.27
C ILE A 211 -10.20 -38.22 44.40
N ASP A 212 -11.50 -38.27 44.67
CA ASP A 212 -12.09 -39.03 45.76
C ASP A 212 -13.34 -39.75 45.26
N GLY A 213 -13.33 -41.09 45.35
CA GLY A 213 -14.43 -41.97 44.99
C GLY A 213 -15.05 -42.63 46.21
N THR A 214 -15.00 -41.98 47.37
CA THR A 214 -15.57 -42.49 48.62
C THR A 214 -17.07 -42.80 48.49
N GLU A 215 -17.83 -41.99 47.75
CA GLU A 215 -19.27 -42.24 47.53
C GLU A 215 -19.53 -43.51 46.71
N MET A 216 -18.59 -43.89 45.84
CA MET A 216 -18.60 -45.15 45.10
C MET A 216 -17.96 -46.32 45.87
N GLY A 217 -17.53 -46.13 47.12
CA GLY A 217 -16.85 -47.15 47.93
C GLY A 217 -15.39 -47.42 47.54
N ILE A 218 -14.80 -46.59 46.68
CA ILE A 218 -13.41 -46.75 46.19
C ILE A 218 -12.41 -46.11 47.17
N GLY A 219 -12.85 -45.08 47.89
CA GLY A 219 -12.04 -44.24 48.78
C GLY A 219 -11.29 -43.14 48.02
N ARG A 220 -10.34 -42.49 48.68
CA ARG A 220 -9.47 -41.46 48.07
C ARG A 220 -8.51 -42.09 47.04
N LEU A 221 -8.42 -41.49 45.85
CA LEU A 221 -7.60 -41.96 44.74
C LEU A 221 -6.33 -41.12 44.56
N LEU A 222 -6.46 -39.81 44.76
CA LEU A 222 -5.39 -38.83 44.63
C LEU A 222 -5.16 -38.09 45.95
N GLU A 223 -3.91 -37.78 46.26
CA GLU A 223 -3.49 -36.97 47.39
C GLU A 223 -2.91 -35.64 46.88
N GLY A 224 -3.30 -34.52 47.50
CA GLY A 224 -2.99 -33.17 47.05
C GLY A 224 -4.13 -32.19 47.34
N PRO A 225 -4.10 -30.97 46.76
CA PRO A 225 -3.07 -30.47 45.86
C PRO A 225 -1.75 -30.17 46.56
N PHE A 226 -0.64 -30.36 45.85
CA PHE A 226 0.69 -29.90 46.24
C PHE A 226 1.08 -28.70 45.37
N ASP A 227 1.67 -27.67 46.00
CA ASP A 227 2.19 -26.51 45.28
C ASP A 227 3.30 -26.94 44.32
N ALA A 228 3.40 -26.32 43.15
CA ALA A 228 4.45 -26.62 42.16
C ALA A 228 5.89 -26.38 42.68
N GLY A 229 6.06 -25.74 43.84
CA GLY A 229 7.32 -25.56 44.54
C GLY A 229 7.62 -26.62 45.61
N ALA A 230 6.67 -27.50 45.93
CA ALA A 230 6.94 -28.67 46.76
C ALA A 230 7.74 -29.65 45.91
N GLU A 231 9.04 -29.75 46.18
CA GLU A 231 9.97 -30.62 45.46
C GLU A 231 9.35 -32.00 45.24
N GLU A 232 9.32 -32.48 43.98
CA GLU A 232 8.91 -33.86 43.66
C GLU A 232 9.68 -34.81 44.60
N PRO A 233 9.03 -35.51 45.54
CA PRO A 233 9.71 -36.40 46.47
C PRO A 233 10.23 -37.60 45.69
N GLY A 234 11.49 -37.52 45.26
CA GLY A 234 12.14 -38.57 44.47
C GLY A 234 13.08 -38.07 43.38
N THR A 235 13.07 -36.78 43.03
CA THR A 235 14.15 -36.20 42.21
C THR A 235 14.91 -35.18 43.04
N GLU A 236 16.00 -35.59 43.70
CA GLU A 236 17.05 -34.67 44.15
C GLU A 236 17.64 -33.98 42.91
N LYS A 237 16.92 -32.98 42.38
CA LYS A 237 17.46 -32.13 41.34
C LYS A 237 18.41 -31.16 42.04
N LYS A 238 19.71 -31.33 41.77
CA LYS A 238 20.71 -30.29 42.02
C LYS A 238 20.12 -28.94 41.61
N LYS A 239 20.22 -27.95 42.50
CA LYS A 239 19.59 -26.64 42.34
C LYS A 239 19.92 -26.10 40.94
N PRO A 240 18.94 -25.65 40.15
CA PRO A 240 19.18 -25.11 38.80
C PRO A 240 20.14 -23.91 38.78
N SER A 241 20.35 -23.25 39.93
CA SER A 241 21.39 -22.23 40.10
C SER A 241 22.82 -22.75 39.88
N GLU A 242 23.12 -24.02 40.19
CA GLU A 242 24.45 -24.60 39.94
C GLU A 242 24.65 -24.90 38.46
N VAL A 243 23.60 -25.35 37.76
CA VAL A 243 23.68 -25.72 36.34
C VAL A 243 23.82 -24.48 35.43
N LEU A 244 23.17 -23.37 35.79
CA LEU A 244 23.35 -22.09 35.10
C LEU A 244 24.74 -21.49 35.34
N SER A 245 25.32 -21.70 36.52
CA SER A 245 26.67 -21.20 36.84
C SER A 245 27.75 -21.92 36.02
N ASP A 246 27.60 -23.23 35.80
CA ASP A 246 28.53 -24.01 34.95
C ASP A 246 28.33 -23.72 33.45
N ALA A 247 27.09 -23.49 32.99
CA ALA A 247 26.81 -23.10 31.62
C ALA A 247 27.32 -21.68 31.28
N LEU A 248 27.21 -20.73 32.23
CA LEU A 248 27.82 -19.41 32.07
C LEU A 248 29.35 -19.48 32.08
N ARG A 249 29.96 -20.35 32.91
CA ARG A 249 31.42 -20.56 32.90
C ARG A 249 31.91 -21.14 31.57
N ALA A 250 31.17 -22.07 30.98
CA ALA A 250 31.49 -22.65 29.67
C ALA A 250 31.38 -21.63 28.50
N LEU A 251 30.49 -20.64 28.60
CA LEU A 251 30.39 -19.54 27.63
C LEU A 251 31.46 -18.46 27.82
N GLN A 252 31.99 -18.32 29.04
CA GLN A 252 32.98 -17.30 29.37
C GLN A 252 34.42 -17.75 29.14
N GLU A 253 34.65 -19.06 28.97
CA GLU A 253 35.95 -19.66 28.60
C GLU A 253 36.03 -20.04 27.10
N GLY A 254 34.99 -19.75 26.32
CA GLY A 254 34.96 -19.90 24.86
C GLY A 254 35.40 -18.64 24.13
N ASP A 255 36.52 -18.06 24.53
CA ASP A 255 37.20 -16.93 23.87
C ASP A 255 38.55 -17.44 23.37
N SER A 256 38.61 -17.88 22.11
CA SER A 256 39.84 -17.90 21.32
C SER A 256 39.50 -18.21 19.86
N ASP A 257 39.48 -17.13 19.08
CA ASP A 257 40.14 -17.03 17.78
C ASP A 257 39.78 -18.06 16.70
N GLU A 258 38.67 -17.86 15.97
CA GLU A 258 38.68 -18.11 14.51
C GLU A 258 37.78 -17.07 13.81
N ASP A 259 38.44 -16.05 13.24
CA ASP A 259 37.92 -15.21 12.16
C ASP A 259 37.58 -16.09 10.94
N GLU A 260 36.44 -16.78 10.95
CA GLU A 260 35.86 -17.29 9.71
C GLU A 260 35.13 -16.15 9.01
N GLU A 261 35.82 -15.51 8.06
CA GLU A 261 35.23 -14.76 6.98
C GLU A 261 34.11 -15.60 6.36
N VAL A 262 32.86 -15.30 6.70
CA VAL A 262 31.70 -15.88 6.03
C VAL A 262 31.79 -15.46 4.56
N PRO A 263 32.04 -16.37 3.60
CA PRO A 263 32.06 -16.00 2.21
C PRO A 263 30.65 -15.52 1.88
N ASN A 264 30.56 -14.24 1.52
CA ASN A 264 29.38 -13.60 0.99
C ASN A 264 28.97 -14.35 -0.28
N ALA A 265 28.19 -15.42 -0.10
CA ALA A 265 27.57 -16.17 -1.17
C ALA A 265 26.58 -15.22 -1.83
N GLY A 266 27.06 -14.53 -2.86
CA GLY A 266 26.27 -13.67 -3.72
C GLY A 266 25.18 -14.50 -4.36
N TRP A 267 24.03 -14.56 -3.70
CA TRP A 267 22.79 -14.96 -4.34
C TRP A 267 22.56 -13.96 -5.49
N PRO A 268 22.48 -14.41 -6.75
CA PRO A 268 22.22 -13.52 -7.85
C PRO A 268 20.87 -12.86 -7.58
N ARG A 269 20.92 -11.56 -7.28
CA ARG A 269 19.74 -10.72 -7.11
C ARG A 269 19.11 -10.63 -8.50
N MET A 270 18.26 -11.60 -8.84
CA MET A 270 17.44 -11.56 -10.05
C MET A 270 16.59 -10.30 -9.93
N GLN A 271 17.01 -9.25 -10.64
CA GLN A 271 16.19 -8.07 -10.85
C GLN A 271 15.05 -8.51 -11.76
N LEU A 272 13.98 -9.02 -11.15
CA LEU A 272 12.71 -9.17 -11.84
C LEU A 272 12.35 -7.78 -12.37
N SER A 273 12.07 -7.69 -13.67
CA SER A 273 11.65 -6.43 -14.25
C SER A 273 10.33 -6.01 -13.59
N ARG A 274 10.06 -4.69 -13.55
CA ARG A 274 8.81 -4.14 -13.01
C ARG A 274 7.57 -4.84 -13.63
N GLU A 275 7.68 -5.25 -14.90
CA GLU A 275 6.65 -5.96 -15.64
C GLU A 275 6.44 -7.41 -15.12
N GLN A 276 7.49 -8.11 -14.70
CA GLN A 276 7.40 -9.45 -14.11
C GLN A 276 6.79 -9.43 -12.70
N ILE A 277 7.03 -8.36 -11.93
CA ILE A 277 6.41 -8.17 -10.61
C ILE A 277 4.89 -7.94 -10.74
N VAL A 278 4.48 -7.16 -11.74
CA VAL A 278 3.04 -6.91 -12.01
C VAL A 278 2.34 -8.18 -12.52
N ALA A 279 3.00 -8.96 -13.39
CA ALA A 279 2.43 -10.21 -13.90
C ALA A 279 2.23 -11.28 -12.81
N SER A 280 3.13 -11.35 -11.83
CA SER A 280 3.04 -12.33 -10.73
C SER A 280 1.88 -12.03 -9.76
N ASN A 281 1.52 -10.76 -9.59
CA ASN A 281 0.43 -10.37 -8.69
C ASN A 281 -0.95 -10.43 -9.34
N TRP A 282 -1.05 -10.42 -10.67
CA TRP A 282 -2.35 -10.41 -11.37
C TRP A 282 -3.03 -11.79 -11.35
N ALA A 283 -2.26 -12.87 -11.35
CA ALA A 283 -2.79 -14.24 -11.34
C ALA A 283 -3.55 -14.57 -10.03
N ASP A 284 -3.10 -14.02 -8.90
CA ASP A 284 -3.77 -14.20 -7.60
C ASP A 284 -5.04 -13.34 -7.48
N GLU A 285 -5.16 -12.26 -8.25
CA GLU A 285 -6.30 -11.34 -8.20
C GLU A 285 -7.48 -11.84 -9.04
N GLU A 286 -7.24 -12.51 -10.17
CA GLU A 286 -8.30 -13.20 -10.93
C GLU A 286 -8.90 -14.39 -10.16
N LEU A 287 -8.10 -15.14 -9.41
CA LEU A 287 -8.61 -16.25 -8.60
C LEU A 287 -9.51 -15.76 -7.47
N ARG A 288 -9.18 -14.60 -6.88
CA ARG A 288 -9.97 -13.95 -5.82
C ARG A 288 -11.28 -13.33 -6.29
N LEU A 289 -11.37 -12.95 -7.57
CA LEU A 289 -12.60 -12.42 -8.18
C LEU A 289 -13.50 -13.53 -8.72
N ALA A 290 -13.01 -14.77 -8.79
CA ALA A 290 -13.76 -15.94 -9.25
C ALA A 290 -14.43 -16.73 -8.10
N GLU A 291 -14.06 -16.49 -6.84
CA GLU A 291 -14.73 -17.02 -5.62
C GLU A 291 -15.78 -16.06 -5.06
#